data_AF-A0A3S4KBF4-F1
#
_entry.id   AF-A0A3S4KBF4-F1
#
_cell.length_a   1.000
_cell.length_b   1.000
_cell.length_c   1.000
_cell.angle_alpha   90.00
_cell.angle_beta   90.00
_cell.angle_gamma   90.00
#
_symmetry.space_group_name_H-M   'P 1'
#
loop_
_entity.id
_entity.type
_entity.pdbx_description
1 polymer ?
#
loop_
_entity_poly.entity_id
_entity_poly.type
_entity_poly.pdbx_seq_one_letter_code
_entity_poly.pdbx_strand_id
1 'polypeptide(L)'
;MTPVKVWQERVEIPTYETGPQDIHPMFLENRVYQGSSGAVYPYGVTDTLSEQKTLKSWQAVWLENDYIKVMILPELGGRVHRAWDKVKQRDFVYHNEVIKPALVGLLGPWISGGIEFNWPQHHRPTTFMPVDFTSKPMKTAHKPCGSAKRSRCTVYR
;
A
#
# COMPACT_ATOMS: atom_id res chain seq x y z
N MET A 1 11.96 21.38 14.33
CA MET A 1 11.43 20.19 13.62
C MET A 1 12.13 20.10 12.29
N THR A 2 12.72 18.95 11.98
CA THR A 2 13.32 18.76 10.64
C THR A 2 12.23 18.66 9.58
N PRO A 3 12.50 19.13 8.34
CA PRO A 3 11.60 18.90 7.22
C PRO A 3 11.40 17.41 6.97
N VAL A 4 10.16 17.01 6.66
CA VAL A 4 9.83 15.63 6.28
C VAL A 4 10.60 15.26 5.02
N LYS A 5 11.30 14.12 5.07
CA LYS A 5 12.04 13.58 3.93
C LYS A 5 11.20 12.53 3.23
N VAL A 6 11.23 12.55 1.90
CA VAL A 6 10.63 11.54 1.05
C VAL A 6 11.66 11.13 0.01
N TRP A 7 11.94 9.83 -0.12
CA TRP A 7 12.87 9.32 -1.12
C TRP A 7 12.44 7.93 -1.60
N GLN A 8 13.09 7.49 -2.67
CA GLN A 8 12.90 6.20 -3.30
C GLN A 8 14.16 5.36 -3.11
N GLU A 9 13.99 4.07 -2.86
CA GLU A 9 15.10 3.14 -2.63
C GLU A 9 14.73 1.76 -3.15
N ARG A 10 15.70 1.05 -3.74
CA ARG A 10 15.53 -0.37 -4.05
C ARG A 10 15.94 -1.16 -2.82
N VAL A 11 15.00 -1.89 -2.23
CA VAL A 11 15.22 -2.70 -1.03
C VAL A 11 15.13 -4.17 -1.39
N GLU A 12 16.03 -4.98 -0.85
CA GLU A 12 16.01 -6.42 -1.05
C GLU A 12 15.23 -7.09 0.07
N ILE A 13 14.16 -7.80 -0.28
CA ILE A 13 13.30 -8.50 0.69
C ILE A 13 13.18 -9.97 0.26
N PRO A 14 13.45 -10.94 1.17
CA PRO A 14 13.18 -12.35 0.89
C PRO A 14 11.72 -12.52 0.48
N THR A 15 11.50 -13.16 -0.67
CA THR A 15 10.20 -13.22 -1.33
C THR A 15 9.91 -14.63 -1.83
N TYR A 16 8.68 -15.08 -1.64
CA TYR A 16 8.11 -16.24 -2.34
C TYR A 16 7.26 -15.71 -3.48
N GLU A 17 7.57 -16.10 -4.70
CA GLU A 17 6.85 -15.60 -5.87
C GLU A 17 5.52 -16.32 -6.09
N THR A 18 4.65 -15.69 -6.87
CA THR A 18 3.37 -16.27 -7.28
C THR A 18 3.56 -17.04 -8.58
N GLY A 19 2.70 -18.00 -8.86
CA GLY A 19 2.59 -18.60 -10.19
C GLY A 19 2.02 -17.62 -11.22
N PRO A 20 1.86 -18.06 -12.48
CA PRO A 20 1.22 -17.27 -13.51
C PRO A 20 -0.25 -16.99 -13.14
N GLN A 21 -0.80 -15.89 -13.65
CA GLN A 21 -2.25 -15.69 -13.65
C GLN A 21 -2.89 -16.63 -14.66
N ASP A 22 -4.05 -17.19 -14.31
CA ASP A 22 -4.90 -17.90 -15.25
C ASP A 22 -5.36 -16.93 -16.35
N ILE A 23 -5.27 -17.39 -17.59
CA ILE A 23 -5.64 -16.64 -18.79
C ILE A 23 -7.15 -16.68 -19.06
N HIS A 24 -7.87 -17.64 -18.46
CA HIS A 24 -9.29 -17.80 -18.67
C HIS A 24 -10.06 -16.79 -17.82
N PRO A 25 -11.02 -16.04 -18.41
CA PRO A 25 -11.82 -15.10 -17.65
C PRO A 25 -12.69 -15.87 -16.64
N MET A 26 -12.74 -15.37 -15.42
CA MET A 26 -13.56 -15.94 -14.36
C MET A 26 -14.64 -14.96 -13.89
N PHE A 27 -15.87 -15.45 -13.90
CA PHE A 27 -17.07 -14.74 -13.47
C PHE A 27 -17.51 -15.34 -12.12
N LEU A 28 -17.00 -14.75 -11.04
CA LEU A 28 -17.13 -15.26 -9.66
C LEU A 28 -18.03 -14.38 -8.80
N GLU A 29 -18.99 -13.68 -9.40
CA GLU A 29 -19.87 -12.71 -8.71
C GLU A 29 -20.65 -13.35 -7.54
N ASN A 30 -20.97 -14.63 -7.67
CA ASN A 30 -21.70 -15.41 -6.65
C ASN A 30 -20.78 -16.09 -5.62
N ARG A 31 -19.45 -15.99 -5.76
CA ARG A 31 -18.52 -16.53 -4.76
C ARG A 31 -18.63 -15.69 -3.50
N VAL A 32 -18.96 -16.34 -2.38
CA VAL A 32 -18.97 -15.69 -1.07
C VAL A 32 -17.54 -15.29 -0.70
N TYR A 33 -17.29 -13.99 -0.54
CA TYR A 33 -15.97 -13.48 -0.20
C TYR A 33 -16.06 -12.48 0.95
N GLN A 34 -15.94 -12.98 2.19
CA GLN A 34 -15.83 -12.17 3.43
C GLN A 34 -16.85 -11.01 3.53
N GLY A 35 -18.11 -11.25 3.13
CA GLY A 35 -19.15 -10.22 3.16
C GLY A 35 -19.10 -9.22 2.00
N SER A 36 -18.36 -9.53 0.94
CA SER A 36 -18.21 -8.72 -0.27
C SER A 36 -18.32 -9.58 -1.55
N SER A 37 -18.22 -8.92 -2.71
CA SER A 37 -18.39 -9.56 -4.02
C SER A 37 -17.22 -10.46 -4.37
N GLY A 38 -17.49 -11.64 -4.93
CA GLY A 38 -16.43 -12.50 -5.46
C GLY A 38 -15.89 -12.07 -6.83
N ALA A 39 -16.42 -11.00 -7.43
CA ALA A 39 -16.13 -10.60 -8.80
C ALA A 39 -14.65 -10.21 -9.01
N VAL A 40 -14.00 -10.89 -9.96
CA VAL A 40 -12.59 -10.69 -10.29
C VAL A 40 -12.38 -10.10 -11.69
N TYR A 41 -13.33 -10.31 -12.61
CA TYR A 41 -13.26 -9.74 -13.95
C TYR A 41 -13.10 -8.21 -13.90
N PRO A 42 -12.18 -7.60 -14.68
CA PRO A 42 -11.45 -8.17 -15.82
C PRO A 42 -10.09 -8.82 -15.48
N TYR A 43 -9.76 -9.03 -14.21
CA TYR A 43 -8.46 -9.57 -13.81
C TYR A 43 -8.45 -11.10 -13.83
N GLY A 44 -7.27 -11.66 -14.16
CA GLY A 44 -6.95 -13.06 -13.94
C GLY A 44 -6.67 -13.35 -12.46
N VAL A 45 -6.83 -14.61 -12.07
CA VAL A 45 -6.56 -15.09 -10.69
C VAL A 45 -5.32 -15.97 -10.73
N THR A 46 -4.53 -15.93 -9.67
CA THR A 46 -3.42 -16.85 -9.45
C THR A 46 -3.77 -17.82 -8.34
N ASP A 47 -3.63 -19.10 -8.59
CA ASP A 47 -3.97 -20.19 -7.67
C ASP A 47 -2.75 -21.03 -7.24
N THR A 48 -1.55 -20.61 -7.66
CA THR A 48 -0.29 -21.28 -7.37
C THR A 48 0.71 -20.31 -6.75
N LEU A 49 1.50 -20.81 -5.81
CA LEU A 49 2.55 -20.07 -5.12
C LEU A 49 3.84 -20.88 -5.19
N SER A 50 4.97 -20.20 -5.34
CA SER A 50 6.28 -20.84 -5.28
C SER A 50 6.65 -21.13 -3.83
N GLU A 51 7.23 -22.31 -3.58
CA GLU A 51 7.85 -22.65 -2.29
C GLU A 51 9.33 -22.20 -2.24
N GLN A 52 9.86 -21.63 -3.31
CA GLN A 52 11.22 -21.12 -3.37
C GLN A 52 11.29 -19.68 -2.88
N LYS A 53 12.11 -19.47 -1.84
CA LYS A 53 12.43 -18.14 -1.32
C LYS A 53 13.59 -17.56 -2.10
N THR A 54 13.39 -16.41 -2.74
CA THR A 54 14.41 -15.68 -3.48
C THR A 54 14.59 -14.28 -2.88
N LEU A 55 15.79 -13.71 -3.02
CA LEU A 55 16.00 -12.31 -2.67
C LEU A 55 15.51 -11.45 -3.84
N LYS A 56 14.49 -10.64 -3.61
CA LYS A 56 13.88 -9.80 -4.66
C LYS A 56 14.06 -8.32 -4.33
N SER A 57 14.43 -7.56 -5.34
CA SER A 57 14.55 -6.11 -5.27
C SER A 57 13.19 -5.46 -5.50
N TRP A 58 12.71 -4.72 -4.51
CA TRP A 58 11.43 -4.01 -4.52
C TRP A 58 11.65 -2.49 -4.53
N GLN A 59 10.79 -1.75 -5.24
CA GLN A 59 10.75 -0.30 -5.15
C GLN A 59 10.07 0.11 -3.84
N ALA A 60 10.83 0.71 -2.92
CA ALA A 60 10.31 1.33 -1.72
C ALA A 60 10.20 2.85 -1.88
N VAL A 61 9.18 3.43 -1.26
CA VAL A 61 9.04 4.86 -1.02
C VAL A 61 9.07 5.08 0.48
N TRP A 62 10.01 5.88 0.94
CA TRP A 62 10.19 6.17 2.34
C TRP A 62 9.65 7.54 2.69
N LEU A 63 9.03 7.64 3.86
CA LEU A 63 8.67 8.89 4.51
C LEU A 63 9.31 8.92 5.90
N GLU A 64 10.07 9.95 6.21
CA GLU A 64 10.76 10.06 7.51
C GLU A 64 10.68 11.47 8.08
N ASN A 65 10.46 11.54 9.39
CA ASN A 65 10.65 12.75 10.18
C ASN A 65 11.45 12.44 11.47
N ASP A 66 11.44 13.37 12.43
CA ASP A 66 12.16 13.21 13.70
C ASP A 66 11.67 11.99 14.53
N TYR A 67 10.41 11.55 14.34
CA TYR A 67 9.73 10.59 15.20
C TYR A 67 9.45 9.24 14.55
N ILE A 68 9.15 9.21 13.26
CA ILE A 68 8.75 7.99 12.56
C ILE A 68 9.47 7.85 11.21
N LYS A 69 9.65 6.59 10.80
CA LYS A 69 10.11 6.21 9.47
C LYS A 69 9.16 5.16 8.89
N VAL A 70 8.60 5.43 7.71
CA VAL A 70 7.55 4.60 7.09
C VAL A 70 8.02 4.12 5.72
N MET A 71 7.97 2.81 5.49
CA MET A 71 8.21 2.18 4.19
C MET A 71 6.88 1.90 3.51
N ILE A 72 6.73 2.38 2.28
CA ILE A 72 5.62 2.06 1.39
C ILE A 72 6.17 1.24 0.22
N LEU A 73 5.45 0.18 -0.19
CA LEU A 73 5.80 -0.65 -1.35
C LEU A 73 4.74 -0.46 -2.46
N PRO A 74 4.96 0.47 -3.40
CA PRO A 74 4.07 0.66 -4.56
C PRO A 74 3.88 -0.60 -5.39
N GLU A 75 4.91 -1.42 -5.55
CA GLU A 75 4.84 -2.68 -6.28
C GLU A 75 3.93 -3.74 -5.60
N LEU A 76 3.59 -3.53 -4.32
CA LEU A 76 2.68 -4.38 -3.53
C LEU A 76 1.45 -3.57 -3.10
N GLY A 77 0.79 -3.01 -4.10
CA GLY A 77 -0.45 -2.30 -3.94
C GLY A 77 -0.37 -0.97 -3.19
N GLY A 78 0.85 -0.44 -3.00
CA GLY A 78 1.09 0.74 -2.18
C GLY A 78 1.02 0.45 -0.69
N ARG A 79 1.15 -0.81 -0.26
CA ARG A 79 1.08 -1.20 1.15
C ARG A 79 2.10 -0.42 2.00
N VAL A 80 1.67 0.05 3.16
CA VAL A 80 2.61 0.48 4.21
C VAL A 80 3.23 -0.80 4.77
N HIS A 81 4.44 -1.13 4.35
CA HIS A 81 5.09 -2.40 4.70
C HIS A 81 5.78 -2.35 6.06
N ARG A 82 6.27 -1.16 6.45
CA ARG A 82 6.93 -0.94 7.74
C ARG A 82 6.61 0.44 8.28
N ALA A 83 6.40 0.53 9.59
CA ALA A 83 6.25 1.81 10.27
C ALA A 83 7.01 1.76 11.61
N TRP A 84 8.14 2.46 11.65
CA TRP A 84 9.12 2.46 12.72
C TRP A 84 8.97 3.71 13.59
N ASP A 85 8.82 3.50 14.90
CA ASP A 85 8.86 4.55 15.92
C ASP A 85 10.32 4.75 16.37
N LYS A 86 10.89 5.91 16.04
CA LYS A 86 12.27 6.29 16.38
C LYS A 86 12.42 6.69 17.86
N VAL A 87 11.34 7.02 18.55
CA VAL A 87 11.37 7.35 19.98
C VAL A 87 11.37 6.08 20.81
N LYS A 88 10.50 5.12 20.47
CA LYS A 88 10.36 3.85 21.18
C LYS A 88 11.21 2.71 20.62
N GLN A 89 11.91 2.95 19.51
CA GLN A 89 12.80 1.99 18.85
C GLN A 89 12.08 0.65 18.57
N ARG A 90 10.90 0.74 17.97
CA ARG A 90 10.09 -0.44 17.61
C ARG A 90 9.24 -0.19 16.38
N ASP A 91 8.88 -1.27 15.69
CA ASP A 91 7.79 -1.24 14.73
C ASP A 91 6.45 -1.12 15.48
N PHE A 92 5.59 -0.19 15.03
CA PHE A 92 4.25 0.00 15.58
C PHE A 92 3.14 -0.53 14.67
N VAL A 93 3.54 -1.06 13.51
CA VAL A 93 2.73 -1.87 12.60
C VAL A 93 3.43 -3.23 12.48
N TYR A 94 2.68 -4.33 12.38
CA TYR A 94 3.27 -5.66 12.21
C TYR A 94 4.14 -5.70 10.94
N HIS A 95 5.46 -5.72 11.10
CA HIS A 95 6.41 -5.78 10.00
C HIS A 95 6.77 -7.24 9.74
N ASN A 96 6.39 -7.75 8.56
CA ASN A 96 6.85 -9.06 8.10
C ASN A 96 8.12 -8.85 7.27
N GLU A 97 9.24 -9.44 7.70
CA GLU A 97 10.54 -9.33 7.03
C GLU A 97 10.61 -10.12 5.72
N VAL A 98 9.54 -10.86 5.38
CA VAL A 98 9.44 -11.70 4.19
C VAL A 98 8.15 -11.37 3.44
N ILE A 99 8.24 -11.23 2.11
CA ILE A 99 7.06 -11.21 1.24
C ILE A 99 6.67 -12.66 0.93
N LYS A 100 5.77 -13.23 1.74
CA LYS A 100 5.21 -14.57 1.50
C LYS A 100 3.70 -14.47 1.24
N PRO A 101 3.24 -14.50 -0.02
CA PRO A 101 1.82 -14.50 -0.32
C PRO A 101 1.14 -15.78 0.16
N ALA A 102 -0.16 -15.68 0.42
CA ALA A 102 -1.10 -16.78 0.61
C ALA A 102 -2.28 -16.57 -0.35
N LEU A 103 -3.01 -17.64 -0.68
CA LEU A 103 -4.17 -17.61 -1.59
C LEU A 103 -5.44 -17.11 -0.87
N VAL A 104 -5.38 -15.92 -0.29
CA VAL A 104 -6.45 -15.28 0.50
C VAL A 104 -7.07 -14.09 -0.23
N GLY A 105 -6.28 -13.42 -1.08
CA GLY A 105 -6.72 -12.26 -1.85
C GLY A 105 -7.79 -12.65 -2.87
N LEU A 106 -8.51 -11.64 -3.37
CA LEU A 106 -9.58 -11.89 -4.34
C LEU A 106 -9.02 -12.49 -5.64
N LEU A 107 -7.85 -12.00 -6.09
CA LEU A 107 -7.08 -12.56 -7.22
C LEU A 107 -6.11 -13.69 -6.81
N GLY A 108 -6.22 -14.19 -5.58
CA GLY A 108 -5.34 -15.21 -5.01
C GLY A 108 -4.28 -14.61 -4.10
N PRO A 109 -3.17 -14.04 -4.59
CA PRO A 109 -2.07 -13.58 -3.76
C PRO A 109 -2.46 -12.45 -2.81
N TRP A 110 -2.18 -12.66 -1.53
CA TRP A 110 -2.29 -11.65 -0.48
C TRP A 110 -1.20 -11.87 0.57
N ILE A 111 -0.68 -10.80 1.17
CA ILE A 111 0.39 -10.86 2.17
C ILE A 111 -0.07 -10.35 3.53
N SER A 112 0.49 -10.93 4.59
CA SER A 112 0.29 -10.47 5.97
C SER A 112 1.19 -9.28 6.32
N GLY A 113 0.83 -8.57 7.40
CA GLY A 113 1.62 -7.45 7.93
C GLY A 113 1.43 -6.14 7.19
N GLY A 114 1.89 -5.05 7.79
CA GLY A 114 1.71 -3.71 7.23
C GLY A 114 0.29 -3.16 7.37
N ILE A 115 0.00 -2.13 6.58
CA ILE A 115 -1.34 -1.56 6.40
C ILE A 115 -1.70 -1.65 4.91
N GLU A 116 -2.79 -2.35 4.63
CA GLU A 116 -3.33 -2.55 3.29
C GLU A 116 -4.35 -1.46 2.93
N PHE A 117 -4.28 -0.96 1.70
CA PHE A 117 -5.29 -0.06 1.15
C PHE A 117 -6.37 -0.85 0.42
N ASN A 118 -7.55 -0.94 1.03
CA ASN A 118 -8.70 -1.71 0.54
C ASN A 118 -9.76 -0.78 -0.07
N TRP A 119 -9.67 -0.56 -1.37
CA TRP A 119 -10.70 0.13 -2.16
C TRP A 119 -10.75 -0.48 -3.56
N PRO A 120 -11.94 -0.72 -4.14
CA PRO A 120 -13.29 -0.48 -3.58
C PRO A 120 -13.79 -1.56 -2.61
N GLN A 121 -13.00 -2.61 -2.36
CA GLN A 121 -13.42 -3.78 -1.59
C GLN A 121 -12.30 -4.29 -0.66
N HIS A 122 -12.68 -5.04 0.37
CA HIS A 122 -11.80 -5.79 1.27
C HIS A 122 -11.79 -7.30 0.94
N HIS A 123 -10.64 -7.95 0.78
CA HIS A 123 -9.36 -7.37 0.33
C HIS A 123 -9.49 -6.85 -1.09
N ARG A 124 -8.77 -5.78 -1.45
CA ARG A 124 -8.91 -5.25 -2.82
C ARG A 124 -8.30 -6.22 -3.84
N PRO A 125 -8.87 -6.36 -5.06
CA PRO A 125 -8.36 -7.29 -6.06
C PRO A 125 -6.87 -7.09 -6.36
N THR A 126 -6.45 -5.84 -6.51
CA THR A 126 -5.09 -5.45 -6.90
C THR A 126 -4.15 -5.23 -5.72
N THR A 127 -4.40 -5.86 -4.56
CA THR A 127 -3.56 -5.66 -3.36
C THR A 127 -2.12 -6.14 -3.56
N PHE A 128 -1.90 -7.12 -4.44
CA PHE A 128 -0.58 -7.68 -4.75
C PHE A 128 -0.06 -7.22 -6.12
N MET A 129 -0.66 -6.17 -6.69
CA MET A 129 -0.28 -5.60 -7.98
C MET A 129 0.38 -4.24 -7.79
N PRO A 130 1.26 -3.82 -8.71
CA PRO A 130 1.88 -2.50 -8.65
C PRO A 130 0.83 -1.39 -8.78
N VAL A 131 1.09 -0.26 -8.12
CA VAL A 131 0.35 0.99 -8.28
C VAL A 131 1.30 2.13 -8.61
N ASP A 132 0.77 3.11 -9.33
CA ASP A 132 1.47 4.37 -9.56
C ASP A 132 1.54 5.19 -8.27
N PHE A 133 2.61 5.96 -8.13
CA PHE A 133 2.78 6.89 -7.03
C PHE A 133 3.44 8.19 -7.50
N THR A 134 3.15 9.27 -6.79
CA THR A 134 3.83 10.54 -6.94
C THR A 134 4.10 11.11 -5.57
N SER A 135 5.26 11.73 -5.38
CA SER A 135 5.55 12.49 -4.16
C SER A 135 5.57 13.98 -4.49
N LYS A 136 4.94 14.77 -3.63
CA LYS A 136 4.94 16.23 -3.76
C LYS A 136 5.25 16.83 -2.39
N PRO A 137 6.20 17.78 -2.30
CA PRO A 137 6.37 18.53 -1.06
C PRO A 137 5.07 19.28 -0.76
N MET A 138 4.64 19.26 0.50
CA MET A 138 3.49 20.04 0.91
C MET A 138 3.82 21.53 0.74
N LYS A 139 3.15 22.22 -0.18
CA LYS A 139 3.21 23.68 -0.24
C LYS A 139 2.57 24.18 1.05
N THR A 140 3.36 24.82 1.91
CA THR A 140 2.87 25.43 3.14
C THR A 140 1.84 26.51 2.81
N ALA A 141 0.55 26.15 2.81
CA ALA A 141 -0.54 27.11 2.88
C ALA A 141 -0.71 27.57 4.35
N HIS A 142 0.37 28.04 4.97
CA HIS A 142 0.27 28.77 6.22
C HIS A 142 0.34 30.26 5.88
N LYS A 143 -0.77 30.83 5.40
CA LYS A 143 -0.97 32.26 5.59
C LYS A 143 -1.09 32.46 7.10
N PRO A 144 -0.25 33.28 7.75
CA PRO A 144 -0.48 33.65 9.13
C PRO A 144 -1.90 34.19 9.22
N CYS A 145 -2.73 33.64 10.12
CA CYS A 145 -3.98 34.27 10.49
C CYS A 145 -3.61 35.53 11.29
N GLY A 146 -3.34 36.62 10.56
CA GLY A 146 -2.81 37.84 11.13
C GLY A 146 -2.66 38.91 10.06
N SER A 147 -3.79 39.54 9.70
CA SER A 147 -3.96 40.84 9.00
C SER A 147 -4.99 40.84 7.87
N ALA A 148 -6.10 40.11 8.00
CA ALA A 148 -7.28 40.40 7.19
C ALA A 148 -8.19 41.37 7.96
N LYS A 149 -8.14 42.66 7.61
CA LYS A 149 -9.26 43.58 7.85
C LYS A 149 -10.52 42.86 7.36
N ARG A 150 -11.55 42.78 8.20
CA ARG A 150 -12.86 42.19 7.88
C ARG A 150 -13.40 42.84 6.59
N SER A 151 -13.31 42.15 5.47
CA SER A 151 -14.14 42.38 4.30
C SER A 151 -14.98 41.12 4.06
N ARG A 152 -16.28 41.35 3.93
CA ARG A 152 -17.36 40.36 3.99
C ARG A 152 -17.18 39.27 2.94
N CYS A 153 -17.30 38.01 3.36
CA CYS A 153 -17.55 36.90 2.46
C CYS A 153 -19.04 36.90 2.11
N THR A 154 -19.37 37.25 0.87
CA THR A 154 -20.68 36.99 0.27
C THR A 154 -20.68 35.54 -0.21
N VAL A 155 -21.53 34.71 0.39
CA VAL A 155 -21.83 33.36 -0.12
C VAL A 155 -22.81 33.54 -1.28
N TYR A 156 -22.41 33.20 -2.50
CA TYR A 156 -23.36 33.00 -3.60
C TYR A 156 -23.92 31.58 -3.51
N ARG A 157 -25.25 31.49 -3.64
CA ARG A 157 -26.04 30.26 -3.72
C ARG A 157 -25.64 29.41 -4.92
#